data_AF-C5B6S4-F1
#
_entry.id   AF-C5B6S4-F1
#
_cell.length_a   1.000
_cell.length_b   1.000
_cell.length_c   1.000
_cell.angle_alpha   90.00
_cell.angle_beta   90.00
_cell.angle_gamma   90.00
#
_symmetry.space_group_name_H-M   'P 1'
#
loop_
_entity.id
_entity.type
_entity.pdbx_description
1 polymer ?
#
loop_
_entity_poly.entity_id
_entity_poly.type
_entity_poly.pdbx_seq_one_letter_code
_entity_poly.pdbx_strand_id
1 'polypeptide(L)'
;MTRMDAVSWLTYDELAERLGIERESARQHVKRKRWARRPGNDGKVRIGVPEESLSARSEPGTEGETVPVREPEQSQEQIPVPDPGVTAVLTRHIERLEAQLEEALSRASEHDAIATHRDILSTQLDALRAALDAAERDRDRWHEAATRVPEPATHQPWWRRLAG
;
A
#
# COMPACT_ATOMS: atom_id res chain seq x y z
N MET A 1 23.31 14.31 52.38
CA MET A 1 24.37 13.42 51.85
C MET A 1 24.05 13.18 50.38
N THR A 2 24.92 13.65 49.50
CA THR A 2 24.74 13.82 48.05
C THR A 2 24.41 12.48 47.38
N ARG A 3 23.22 12.37 46.77
CA ARG A 3 22.90 11.23 45.89
C ARG A 3 23.86 11.33 44.72
N MET A 4 24.76 10.37 44.58
CA MET A 4 25.60 10.32 43.39
C MET A 4 24.72 9.93 42.22
N ASP A 5 24.67 10.78 41.21
CA ASP A 5 23.91 10.58 39.97
C ASP A 5 24.52 9.38 39.23
N ALA A 6 24.05 8.18 39.53
CA ALA A 6 24.49 6.97 38.87
C ALA A 6 24.09 7.05 37.39
N VAL A 7 25.08 7.00 36.50
CA VAL A 7 24.87 7.07 35.05
C VAL A 7 24.82 5.64 34.49
N SER A 8 23.65 5.23 34.01
CA SER A 8 23.43 3.96 33.34
C SER A 8 23.68 4.08 31.83
N TRP A 9 24.55 3.24 31.27
CA TRP A 9 24.84 3.23 29.82
C TRP A 9 23.92 2.26 29.08
N LEU A 10 22.86 2.79 28.46
CA LEU A 10 21.83 2.00 27.77
C LEU A 10 21.85 2.25 26.26
N THR A 11 21.49 1.26 25.47
CA THR A 11 21.21 1.44 24.04
C THR A 11 19.87 2.15 23.83
N TYR A 12 19.60 2.62 22.60
CA TYR A 12 18.31 3.26 22.28
C TYR A 12 17.11 2.34 22.52
N ASP A 13 17.27 1.03 22.30
CA ASP A 13 16.22 0.03 22.47
C ASP A 13 15.95 -0.23 23.96
N GLU A 14 17.01 -0.44 24.74
CA GLU A 14 16.89 -0.61 26.20
C GLU A 14 16.36 0.66 26.89
N LEU A 15 16.71 1.84 26.35
CA LEU A 15 16.17 3.10 26.82
C LEU A 15 14.67 3.24 26.50
N ALA A 16 14.26 2.81 25.31
CA ALA A 16 12.87 2.82 24.87
C ALA A 16 12.02 1.88 25.75
N GLU A 17 12.52 0.66 26.01
CA GLU A 17 11.88 -0.31 26.90
C GLU A 17 11.79 0.19 28.34
N ARG A 18 12.89 0.73 28.90
CA ARG A 18 12.92 1.27 30.27
C ARG A 18 11.96 2.45 30.47
N LEU A 19 11.75 3.26 29.44
CA LEU A 19 10.85 4.42 29.49
C LEU A 19 9.42 4.10 29.03
N GLY A 20 9.19 2.92 28.44
CA GLY A 20 7.92 2.54 27.83
C GLY A 20 7.52 3.43 26.67
N ILE A 21 8.48 3.86 25.85
CA ILE A 21 8.28 4.74 24.68
C ILE A 21 8.83 4.09 23.42
N GLU A 22 8.43 4.60 22.26
CA GLU A 22 8.98 4.13 20.98
C GLU A 22 10.46 4.54 20.80
N ARG A 23 11.24 3.70 20.10
CA ARG A 23 12.66 3.92 19.81
C ARG A 23 12.97 5.31 19.24
N GLU A 24 12.14 5.80 18.31
CA GLU A 24 12.37 7.13 17.71
C GLU A 24 12.12 8.26 18.71
N SER A 25 11.13 8.08 19.60
CA SER A 25 10.89 9.00 20.73
C SER A 25 12.06 9.00 21.71
N ALA A 26 12.67 7.84 21.98
CA ALA A 26 13.89 7.75 22.78
C ALA A 26 15.07 8.50 22.13
N ARG A 27 15.26 8.39 20.81
CA ARG A 27 16.28 9.17 20.07
C ARG A 27 16.07 10.67 20.21
N GLN A 28 14.84 11.13 20.09
CA GLN A 28 14.51 12.54 20.22
C GLN A 28 14.66 13.04 21.66
N HIS A 29 14.34 12.21 22.66
CA HIS A 29 14.56 12.51 24.07
C HIS A 29 16.04 12.73 24.39
N VAL A 30 16.90 11.84 23.87
CA VAL A 30 18.37 11.91 23.99
C VAL A 30 18.93 13.15 23.29
N LYS A 31 18.36 13.54 22.15
CA LYS A 31 18.72 14.77 21.43
C LYS A 31 18.34 16.02 22.23
N ARG A 32 17.14 16.05 22.83
CA ARG A 32 16.64 17.19 23.62
C ARG A 32 17.43 17.38 24.92
N LYS A 33 17.65 16.30 25.67
CA LYS A 33 18.39 16.34 26.95
C LYS A 33 19.91 16.29 26.81
N ARG A 34 20.43 16.20 25.57
CA ARG A 34 21.86 16.17 25.24
C ARG A 34 22.65 15.14 26.06
N TRP A 35 22.06 13.97 26.29
CA TRP A 35 22.72 12.90 27.04
C TRP A 35 23.97 12.39 26.31
N ALA A 36 24.99 12.01 27.09
CA ALA A 36 26.28 11.58 26.58
C ALA A 36 26.13 10.35 25.69
N ARG A 37 26.79 10.34 24.53
CA ARG A 37 26.76 9.22 23.58
C ARG A 37 28.16 8.65 23.46
N ARG A 38 28.28 7.34 23.53
CA ARG A 38 29.54 6.63 23.34
C ARG A 38 29.33 5.48 22.35
N PRO A 39 30.17 5.35 21.31
CA PRO A 39 30.16 4.14 20.50
C PRO A 39 30.58 2.95 21.37
N GLY A 40 29.73 1.94 21.47
CA GLY A 40 30.03 0.69 22.16
C GLY A 40 30.89 -0.23 21.28
N ASN A 41 31.58 -1.18 21.92
CA ASN A 41 32.43 -2.17 21.24
C ASN A 41 31.64 -3.11 20.30
N ASP A 42 30.30 -3.12 20.42
CA ASP A 42 29.39 -3.96 19.65
C ASP A 42 28.82 -3.24 18.41
N GLY A 43 29.40 -2.10 18.02
CA GLY A 43 28.91 -1.26 16.92
C GLY A 43 27.61 -0.48 17.23
N LYS A 44 27.03 -0.65 18.42
CA LYS A 44 25.83 0.07 18.86
C LYS A 44 26.19 1.29 19.72
N VAL A 45 25.46 2.40 19.54
CA VAL A 45 25.63 3.62 20.34
C VAL A 45 24.99 3.42 21.71
N ARG A 46 25.77 3.57 22.78
CA ARG A 46 25.30 3.59 24.17
C ARG A 46 25.17 5.02 24.65
N ILE A 47 24.18 5.24 25.49
CA ILE A 47 23.74 6.55 25.97
C ILE A 47 23.89 6.55 27.48
N GLY A 48 24.66 7.49 28.01
CA GLY A 48 24.79 7.70 29.44
C GLY A 48 23.55 8.41 29.96
N VAL A 49 22.64 7.64 30.55
CA VAL A 49 21.38 8.13 31.11
C VAL A 49 21.52 8.22 32.63
N PRO A 50 21.35 9.42 33.23
CA PRO A 50 21.28 9.56 34.69
C PRO A 50 20.10 8.78 35.26
N GLU A 51 20.31 7.99 36.32
CA GLU A 51 19.29 7.11 36.92
C GLU A 51 18.06 7.87 37.41
N GLU A 52 18.21 9.12 37.86
CA GLU A 52 17.09 10.03 38.17
C GLU A 52 16.07 10.18 37.01
N SER A 53 16.53 10.13 35.76
CA SER A 53 15.67 10.19 34.58
C SER A 53 14.99 8.85 34.24
N LEU A 54 15.49 7.74 34.80
CA LEU A 54 14.88 6.42 34.69
C LEU A 54 13.90 6.18 35.86
N SER A 55 14.24 6.62 37.07
CA SER A 55 13.45 6.45 38.30
C SER A 55 12.19 7.30 38.35
N ALA A 56 12.12 8.42 37.62
CA ALA A 56 10.93 9.30 37.62
C ALA A 56 9.64 8.62 37.13
N ARG A 57 9.72 7.42 36.54
CA ARG A 57 8.55 6.62 36.14
C ARG A 57 8.52 5.19 36.69
N SER A 58 9.56 4.75 37.41
CA SER A 58 9.68 3.39 37.96
C SER A 58 9.19 3.26 39.40
N GLU A 59 8.25 4.09 39.86
CA GLU A 59 7.44 3.79 41.04
C GLU A 59 6.13 3.12 40.56
N PRO A 60 6.08 1.79 40.37
CA PRO A 60 4.83 1.07 40.30
C PRO A 60 4.26 0.98 41.71
N GLY A 61 3.29 1.85 42.02
CA GLY A 61 2.51 1.77 43.24
C GLY A 61 1.73 0.46 43.33
N THR A 62 2.18 -0.35 44.27
CA THR A 62 1.67 -1.62 44.80
C THR A 62 0.16 -1.70 45.00
N GLU A 63 -0.33 -2.93 44.83
CA GLU A 63 -1.61 -3.48 45.26
C GLU A 63 -2.09 -2.98 46.64
N GLY A 64 -3.41 -2.74 46.73
CA GLY A 64 -4.27 -3.25 47.80
C GLY A 64 -3.96 -2.93 49.27
N GLU A 65 -4.92 -2.22 49.88
CA GLU A 65 -5.38 -2.42 51.27
C GLU A 65 -4.76 -1.54 52.37
N THR A 66 -5.36 -0.35 52.59
CA THR A 66 -6.13 0.05 53.82
C THR A 66 -6.34 1.59 53.89
N VAL A 67 -7.62 2.01 53.71
CA VAL A 67 -8.40 3.19 54.20
C VAL A 67 -7.63 4.31 54.99
N PRO A 68 -7.81 5.64 54.72
CA PRO A 68 -9.12 6.29 54.56
C PRO A 68 -9.32 7.17 53.33
N VAL A 69 -10.59 7.23 52.94
CA VAL A 69 -11.18 8.07 51.89
C VAL A 69 -10.69 9.52 52.02
N ARG A 70 -9.76 9.89 51.15
CA ARG A 70 -9.70 11.24 50.60
C ARG A 70 -10.04 11.11 49.14
N GLU A 71 -11.07 11.82 48.72
CA GLU A 71 -11.54 11.90 47.34
C GLU A 71 -10.35 11.99 46.38
N PRO A 72 -10.32 11.22 45.29
CA PRO A 72 -9.30 11.39 44.29
C PRO A 72 -9.59 12.72 43.61
N GLU A 73 -8.90 13.78 44.05
CA GLU A 73 -8.67 14.92 43.18
C GLU A 73 -7.99 14.36 41.94
N GLN A 74 -8.79 14.30 40.89
CA GLN A 74 -8.42 13.93 39.55
C GLN A 74 -7.12 14.66 39.24
N SER A 75 -6.01 13.93 39.25
CA SER A 75 -4.81 14.37 38.55
C SER A 75 -5.19 14.38 37.09
N GLN A 76 -5.82 15.49 36.68
CA GLN A 76 -6.00 15.89 35.31
C GLN A 76 -4.58 15.97 34.77
N GLU A 77 -4.11 14.86 34.20
CA GLU A 77 -3.05 14.89 33.21
C GLU A 77 -3.53 15.91 32.18
N GLN A 78 -3.03 17.14 32.31
CA GLN A 78 -3.26 18.20 31.35
C GLN A 78 -2.60 17.71 30.07
N ILE A 79 -3.39 17.01 29.25
CA ILE A 79 -3.07 16.74 27.85
C ILE A 79 -2.70 18.11 27.30
N PRO A 80 -1.44 18.34 26.87
CA PRO A 80 -1.05 19.62 26.34
C PRO A 80 -2.00 19.93 25.20
N VAL A 81 -2.83 20.97 25.37
CA VAL A 81 -3.79 21.39 24.35
C VAL A 81 -2.97 21.60 23.08
N PRO A 82 -3.23 20.82 22.01
CA PRO A 82 -2.47 20.96 20.78
C PRO A 82 -2.54 22.41 20.34
N ASP A 83 -1.40 22.99 19.96
CA ASP A 83 -1.38 24.35 19.42
C ASP A 83 -2.42 24.43 18.30
N PRO A 84 -3.47 25.28 18.43
CA PRO A 84 -4.55 25.37 17.46
C PRO A 84 -4.03 25.71 16.05
N GLY A 85 -2.87 26.34 15.94
CA GLY A 85 -2.22 26.58 14.65
C GLY A 85 -1.71 25.28 13.99
N VAL A 86 -1.10 24.38 14.76
CA VAL A 86 -0.60 23.10 14.25
C VAL A 86 -1.75 22.18 13.86
N THR A 87 -2.80 22.11 14.67
CA THR A 87 -3.99 21.31 14.32
C THR A 87 -4.68 21.86 13.09
N ALA A 88 -4.85 23.18 12.95
CA ALA A 88 -5.43 23.78 11.76
C ALA A 88 -4.62 23.47 10.48
N VAL A 89 -3.29 23.52 10.56
CA VAL A 89 -2.41 23.17 9.43
C VAL A 89 -2.53 21.69 9.07
N LEU A 90 -2.55 20.80 10.06
CA LEU A 90 -2.71 19.37 9.83
C LEU A 90 -4.08 19.04 9.23
N THR A 91 -5.17 19.61 9.77
CA THR A 91 -6.52 19.45 9.21
C THR A 91 -6.57 19.89 7.76
N ARG A 92 -6.03 21.07 7.44
CA ARG A 92 -5.95 21.56 6.05
C ARG A 92 -5.16 20.63 5.14
N HIS A 93 -4.07 20.03 5.66
CA HIS A 93 -3.27 19.10 4.88
C HIS A 93 -4.00 17.77 4.65
N ILE A 94 -4.71 17.28 5.66
CA ILE A 94 -5.57 16.09 5.56
C ILE A 94 -6.64 16.32 4.50
N GLU A 95 -7.39 17.43 4.58
CA GLU A 95 -8.40 17.79 3.58
C GLU A 95 -7.81 17.84 2.16
N ARG A 96 -6.60 18.41 2.02
CA ARG A 96 -5.91 18.44 0.73
C ARG A 96 -5.53 17.05 0.23
N LEU A 97 -5.01 16.20 1.11
CA LEU A 97 -4.60 14.84 0.74
C LEU A 97 -5.81 13.98 0.38
N GLU A 98 -6.91 14.11 1.13
CA GLU A 98 -8.17 13.43 0.83
C GLU A 98 -8.72 13.87 -0.53
N ALA A 99 -8.72 15.18 -0.83
CA ALA A 99 -9.12 15.68 -2.15
C ALA A 99 -8.21 15.15 -3.29
N GLN A 100 -6.89 15.08 -3.05
CA GLN A 100 -5.95 14.52 -4.03
C GLN A 100 -6.14 13.02 -4.23
N LEU A 101 -6.48 12.28 -3.18
CA LEU A 101 -6.74 10.85 -3.23
C LEU A 101 -8.04 10.57 -3.99
N GLU A 102 -9.10 11.31 -3.71
CA GLU A 102 -10.36 11.21 -4.44
C GLU A 102 -10.17 11.50 -5.94
N GLU A 103 -9.43 12.55 -6.28
CA GLU A 103 -9.12 12.89 -7.67
C GLU A 103 -8.30 11.78 -8.35
N ALA A 104 -7.32 11.21 -7.64
CA ALA A 104 -6.50 10.11 -8.17
C ALA A 104 -7.33 8.84 -8.40
N LEU A 105 -8.25 8.51 -7.49
CA LEU A 105 -9.17 7.38 -7.63
C LEU A 105 -10.15 7.59 -8.78
N SER A 106 -10.72 8.81 -8.92
CA SER A 106 -11.58 9.17 -10.05
C SER A 106 -10.83 8.96 -11.38
N ARG A 107 -9.61 9.50 -11.50
CA ARG A 107 -8.76 9.31 -12.69
C ARG A 107 -8.46 7.84 -12.97
N ALA A 108 -8.16 7.05 -11.93
CA ALA A 108 -7.93 5.61 -12.11
C ALA A 108 -9.18 4.90 -12.64
N SER A 109 -10.36 5.21 -12.08
CA SER A 109 -11.63 4.61 -12.53
C SER A 109 -11.97 4.97 -13.98
N GLU A 110 -11.69 6.21 -14.41
CA GLU A 110 -11.85 6.64 -15.80
C GLU A 110 -10.91 5.88 -16.75
N HIS A 111 -9.66 5.69 -16.34
CA HIS A 111 -8.70 4.88 -17.10
C HIS A 111 -9.16 3.43 -17.25
N ASP A 112 -9.68 2.82 -16.19
CA ASP A 112 -10.21 1.46 -16.23
C ASP A 112 -11.45 1.35 -17.14
N ALA A 113 -12.34 2.34 -17.10
CA ALA A 113 -13.48 2.42 -18.02
C ALA A 113 -13.04 2.54 -19.49
N ILE A 114 -12.01 3.33 -19.77
CA ILE A 114 -11.45 3.46 -21.12
C ILE A 114 -10.77 2.16 -21.55
N ALA A 115 -10.02 1.50 -20.67
CA ALA A 115 -9.36 0.23 -20.96
C ALA A 115 -10.38 -0.87 -21.29
N THR A 116 -11.42 -1.03 -20.47
CA THR A 116 -12.51 -1.99 -20.74
C THR A 116 -13.22 -1.69 -22.05
N HIS A 117 -13.51 -0.43 -22.34
CA HIS A 117 -14.12 -0.04 -23.61
C HIS A 117 -13.21 -0.37 -24.81
N ARG A 118 -11.91 -0.10 -24.68
CA ARG A 118 -10.90 -0.44 -25.70
C ARG A 118 -10.82 -1.95 -25.94
N ASP A 119 -10.86 -2.76 -24.90
CA ASP A 119 -10.82 -4.22 -25.02
C ASP A 119 -12.08 -4.74 -25.72
N ILE A 120 -13.25 -4.21 -25.39
CA ILE A 120 -14.51 -4.52 -26.09
C ILE A 120 -14.40 -4.15 -27.58
N LEU A 121 -13.90 -2.95 -27.91
CA LEU A 121 -13.72 -2.56 -29.31
C LEU A 121 -12.70 -3.43 -30.03
N SER A 122 -11.60 -3.82 -29.37
CA SER A 122 -10.60 -4.72 -29.95
C SER A 122 -11.21 -6.07 -30.29
N THR A 123 -11.96 -6.67 -29.36
CA THR A 123 -12.63 -7.95 -29.59
C THR A 123 -13.67 -7.87 -30.71
N GLN A 124 -14.41 -6.76 -30.81
CA GLN A 124 -15.34 -6.51 -31.91
C GLN A 124 -14.63 -6.38 -33.25
N LEU A 125 -13.50 -5.66 -33.31
CA LEU A 125 -12.70 -5.53 -34.53
C LEU A 125 -12.14 -6.87 -34.99
N ASP A 126 -11.65 -7.69 -34.06
CA ASP A 126 -11.12 -9.02 -34.39
C ASP A 126 -12.22 -9.96 -34.88
N ALA A 127 -13.41 -9.91 -34.27
CA ALA A 127 -14.57 -10.66 -34.74
C ALA A 127 -15.02 -10.22 -36.16
N LEU A 128 -15.07 -8.90 -36.42
CA LEU A 128 -15.41 -8.37 -37.74
C LEU A 128 -14.38 -8.75 -38.80
N ARG A 129 -13.08 -8.70 -38.47
CA ARG A 129 -12.01 -9.16 -39.36
C ARG A 129 -12.14 -10.64 -39.68
N ALA A 130 -12.36 -11.48 -38.68
CA ALA A 130 -12.56 -12.91 -38.88
C ALA A 130 -13.79 -13.21 -39.77
N ALA A 131 -14.87 -12.45 -39.60
CA ALA A 131 -16.06 -12.56 -40.43
C ALA A 131 -15.81 -12.12 -41.88
N LEU A 132 -15.04 -11.04 -42.08
CA LEU A 132 -14.64 -10.59 -43.41
C LEU A 132 -13.79 -11.64 -44.11
N ASP A 133 -12.76 -12.17 -43.42
CA ASP A 133 -11.90 -13.21 -43.98
C ASP A 133 -12.68 -14.47 -44.36
N ALA A 134 -13.70 -14.84 -43.56
CA ALA A 134 -14.57 -15.97 -43.87
C ALA A 134 -15.40 -15.71 -45.15
N ALA A 135 -15.96 -14.52 -45.28
CA ALA A 135 -16.72 -14.13 -46.47
C ALA A 135 -15.83 -14.07 -47.73
N GLU A 136 -14.59 -13.62 -47.60
CA GLU A 136 -13.62 -13.62 -48.70
C GLU A 136 -13.27 -15.04 -49.14
N ARG A 137 -12.99 -15.96 -48.20
CA ARG A 137 -12.74 -17.37 -48.53
C ARG A 137 -13.93 -18.03 -49.21
N ASP A 138 -15.15 -17.75 -48.74
CA ASP A 138 -16.36 -18.28 -49.37
C ASP A 138 -16.52 -17.75 -50.79
N ARG A 139 -16.32 -16.43 -51.00
CA ARG A 139 -16.33 -15.83 -52.33
C ARG A 139 -15.32 -16.50 -53.26
N ASP A 140 -14.10 -16.68 -52.79
CA ASP A 140 -13.02 -17.25 -53.59
C ASP A 140 -13.31 -18.72 -53.93
N ARG A 141 -13.83 -19.50 -52.97
CA ARG A 141 -14.32 -20.87 -53.19
C ARG A 141 -15.42 -20.92 -54.25
N TRP A 142 -16.39 -20.01 -54.20
CA TRP A 142 -17.46 -19.93 -55.20
C TRP A 142 -16.93 -19.52 -56.58
N HIS A 143 -15.99 -18.58 -56.62
CA HIS A 143 -15.34 -18.16 -57.85
C HIS A 143 -14.56 -19.31 -58.51
N GLU A 144 -13.79 -20.07 -57.74
CA GLU A 144 -13.10 -21.26 -58.22
C GLU A 144 -14.08 -22.32 -58.74
N ALA A 145 -15.17 -22.58 -58.02
CA ALA A 145 -16.19 -23.54 -58.45
C ALA A 145 -16.87 -23.12 -59.77
N ALA A 146 -17.14 -21.82 -59.94
CA ALA A 146 -17.76 -21.28 -61.14
C ALA A 146 -16.81 -21.22 -62.34
N THR A 147 -15.52 -21.00 -62.11
CA THR A 147 -14.50 -20.89 -63.17
C THR A 147 -13.86 -22.22 -63.55
N ARG A 148 -14.06 -23.27 -62.72
CA ARG A 148 -13.62 -24.62 -63.06
C ARG A 148 -14.30 -25.08 -64.35
N VAL A 149 -13.52 -25.13 -65.43
CA VAL A 149 -13.95 -25.74 -66.69
C VAL A 149 -14.29 -27.19 -66.38
N PRO A 150 -15.54 -27.65 -66.61
CA PRO A 150 -15.87 -29.05 -66.42
C PRO A 150 -14.98 -29.86 -67.36
N GLU A 151 -14.26 -30.85 -66.80
CA GLU A 151 -13.51 -31.79 -67.63
C GLU A 151 -14.46 -32.35 -68.70
N PRO A 152 -14.01 -32.45 -69.97
CA PRO A 152 -14.86 -33.00 -71.01
C PRO A 152 -15.22 -34.42 -70.56
N ALA A 153 -16.48 -34.58 -70.15
CA ALA A 153 -16.97 -35.87 -69.69
C ALA A 153 -16.68 -36.87 -70.81
N THR A 154 -15.84 -37.86 -70.53
CA THR A 154 -15.68 -39.06 -71.37
C THR A 154 -16.93 -39.92 -71.25
N HIS A 155 -18.10 -39.30 -71.41
CA HIS A 155 -19.35 -39.99 -71.59
C HIS A 155 -19.37 -40.42 -73.05
N GLN A 156 -19.10 -41.72 -73.26
CA GLN A 156 -19.48 -42.33 -74.52
C GLN A 156 -20.96 -42.01 -74.75
N PRO A 157 -21.30 -41.36 -75.86
CA PRO A 157 -22.66 -40.95 -76.09
C PRO A 157 -23.55 -42.19 -76.13
N TRP A 158 -24.74 -42.08 -75.54
CA TRP A 158 -25.65 -43.21 -75.30
C TRP A 158 -25.95 -44.05 -76.55
N TRP A 159 -25.88 -43.45 -77.75
CA TRP A 159 -26.05 -44.15 -79.02
C TRP A 159 -24.95 -45.17 -79.31
N ARG A 160 -23.72 -45.00 -78.78
CA ARG A 160 -22.67 -46.03 -78.86
C ARG A 160 -22.96 -47.28 -78.05
N ARG A 161 -23.90 -47.22 -77.08
CA ARG A 161 -24.31 -48.38 -76.27
C ARG A 161 -25.40 -49.23 -76.93
N LEU A 162 -26.01 -48.75 -78.02
CA LEU A 162 -27.09 -49.44 -78.73
C LEU A 162 -26.62 -50.18 -79.99
N ALA A 163 -25.33 -50.05 -80.36
CA ALA A 163 -24.76 -50.62 -81.57
C ALA A 163 -23.90 -51.89 -81.33
N GLY A 164 -24.07 -52.55 -80.18
CA GLY A 164 -23.35 -53.77 -79.80
C GLY A 164 -24.30 -54.94 -79.58
#